data_AF-A0A1I4Y5E2-F1
#
_entry.id   AF-A0A1I4Y5E2-F1
#
_cell.length_a   1.000
_cell.length_b   1.000
_cell.length_c   1.000
_cell.angle_alpha   90.00
_cell.angle_beta   90.00
_cell.angle_gamma   90.00
#
_symmetry.space_group_name_H-M   'P 1'
#
loop_
_entity.id
_entity.type
_entity.pdbx_description
1 polymer ?
#
loop_
_entity_poly.entity_id
_entity_poly.type
_entity_poly.pdbx_seq_one_letter_code
_entity_poly.pdbx_strand_id
1 'polypeptide(L)'
;MHPVACRALVRLGFVAFVSALPALSRADLQIPAGARLQMGSGTLDAGGTDAVISGEVWIQAGTLLGLRNVDIEPGGTLDNGSGQIALAGDWVPAGAYLAGTGRVDFVDGAGPTSATVSGDNAFFNLGFTSTTGKNFRFPVGSVQSIVGQLEILGTQASPLQFRSTVGGQVASINLLPGGTQNIAHVGVSDVHAIGQPLAPDQSNEGGSGNDAGWFGNVLLGEIRDLPSSSPWSLALLVLSLAMLALRARLAPLPRQRSL
;
A
#
# COMPACT_ATOMS: atom_id res chain seq x y z
N MET A 1 -5.17 -90.59 34.62
CA MET A 1 -4.55 -90.79 33.30
C MET A 1 -5.37 -90.02 32.27
N HIS A 2 -4.79 -88.95 31.69
CA HIS A 2 -5.21 -88.13 30.52
C HIS A 2 -6.60 -87.43 30.51
N PRO A 3 -6.74 -86.24 29.89
CA PRO A 3 -5.94 -85.02 30.00
C PRO A 3 -6.79 -83.74 30.18
N VAL A 4 -6.23 -82.68 30.78
CA VAL A 4 -6.82 -81.31 30.75
C VAL A 4 -6.26 -80.59 29.53
N ALA A 5 -7.12 -80.25 28.58
CA ALA A 5 -6.77 -79.46 27.40
C ALA A 5 -6.71 -77.96 27.77
N CYS A 6 -5.50 -77.41 27.76
CA CYS A 6 -5.24 -75.98 27.88
C CYS A 6 -5.44 -75.32 26.50
N ARG A 7 -6.50 -74.52 26.34
CA ARG A 7 -6.77 -73.77 25.10
C ARG A 7 -5.91 -72.51 25.04
N ALA A 8 -5.03 -72.44 24.05
CA ALA A 8 -4.18 -71.29 23.78
C ALA A 8 -4.98 -70.10 23.21
N LEU A 9 -4.74 -68.92 23.80
CA LEU A 9 -5.19 -67.60 23.37
C LEU A 9 -4.42 -67.15 22.12
N VAL A 10 -5.13 -66.74 21.06
CA VAL A 10 -4.56 -65.93 19.98
C VAL A 10 -5.31 -64.59 19.97
N ARG A 11 -4.69 -63.55 20.55
CA ARG A 11 -5.13 -62.16 20.37
C ARG A 11 -4.34 -61.58 19.20
N LEU A 12 -5.03 -61.36 18.09
CA LEU A 12 -4.51 -60.68 16.91
C LEU A 12 -4.34 -59.18 17.26
N GLY A 13 -3.10 -58.74 17.48
CA GLY A 13 -2.78 -57.33 17.72
C GLY A 13 -2.70 -56.57 16.40
N PHE A 14 -3.66 -55.68 16.15
CA PHE A 14 -3.65 -54.74 15.03
C PHE A 14 -2.70 -53.59 15.39
N VAL A 15 -1.48 -53.59 14.84
CA VAL A 15 -0.54 -52.46 14.99
C VAL A 15 -0.97 -51.38 13.99
N ALA A 16 -1.66 -50.35 14.49
CA ALA A 16 -1.94 -49.15 13.72
C ALA A 16 -0.65 -48.35 13.53
N PHE A 17 -0.09 -48.36 12.32
CA PHE A 17 1.04 -47.53 11.93
C PHE A 17 0.53 -46.09 11.74
N VAL A 18 0.57 -45.29 12.80
CA VAL A 18 0.27 -43.85 12.74
C VAL A 18 1.43 -43.19 11.99
N SER A 19 1.21 -42.89 10.71
CA SER A 19 2.09 -42.04 9.92
C SER A 19 2.03 -40.62 10.47
N ALA A 20 2.93 -40.30 11.41
CA ALA A 20 3.21 -38.93 11.81
C ALA A 20 3.88 -38.22 10.63
N LEU A 21 3.08 -37.56 9.80
CA LEU A 21 3.59 -36.59 8.83
C LEU A 21 4.32 -35.50 9.64
N PRO A 22 5.61 -35.25 9.39
CA PRO A 22 6.26 -34.12 10.04
C PRO A 22 5.55 -32.85 9.57
N ALA A 23 5.02 -32.07 10.52
CA ALA A 23 4.66 -30.70 10.24
C ALA A 23 5.93 -30.00 9.71
N LEU A 24 5.85 -29.39 8.53
CA LEU A 24 6.95 -28.58 8.00
C LEU A 24 7.18 -27.43 8.99
N SER A 25 8.18 -27.55 9.86
CA SER A 25 8.65 -26.43 10.68
C SER A 25 9.42 -25.49 9.76
N ARG A 26 8.82 -24.36 9.38
CA ARG A 26 9.54 -23.26 8.75
C ARG A 26 10.18 -22.45 9.87
N ALA A 27 11.49 -22.24 9.82
CA ALA A 27 12.18 -21.37 10.78
C ALA A 27 12.08 -19.92 10.32
N ASP A 28 11.74 -19.01 11.23
CA ASP A 28 11.68 -17.58 10.96
C ASP A 28 13.09 -16.96 10.87
N LEU A 29 13.20 -15.85 10.14
CA LEU A 29 14.39 -15.02 10.15
C LEU A 29 14.40 -14.17 11.43
N GLN A 30 15.08 -14.65 12.46
CA GLN A 30 15.18 -13.96 13.74
C GLN A 30 16.48 -13.17 13.86
N ILE A 31 16.36 -11.87 14.13
CA ILE A 31 17.47 -11.00 14.48
C ILE A 31 17.25 -10.57 15.94
N PRO A 32 17.83 -11.29 16.91
CA PRO A 32 17.59 -11.02 18.33
C PRO A 32 18.28 -9.72 18.78
N ALA A 33 17.85 -9.21 19.93
CA ALA A 33 18.46 -8.03 20.55
C ALA A 33 19.99 -8.18 20.68
N GLY A 34 20.73 -7.14 20.28
CA GLY A 34 22.20 -7.13 20.27
C GLY A 34 22.84 -7.79 19.04
N ALA A 35 22.07 -8.46 18.18
CA ALA A 35 22.56 -8.91 16.88
C ALA A 35 22.36 -7.83 15.81
N ARG A 36 23.20 -7.90 14.77
CA ARG A 36 23.06 -7.09 13.56
C ARG A 36 23.13 -7.96 12.31
N LEU A 37 22.18 -7.77 11.40
CA LEU A 37 22.25 -8.25 10.02
C LEU A 37 22.55 -7.07 9.09
N GLN A 38 23.56 -7.19 8.23
CA GLN A 38 23.93 -6.16 7.26
C GLN A 38 24.03 -6.77 5.86
N MET A 39 23.32 -6.19 4.90
CA MET A 39 23.18 -6.76 3.56
C MET A 39 24.12 -6.14 2.52
N GLY A 40 24.57 -4.90 2.71
CA GLY A 40 25.40 -4.22 1.71
C GLY A 40 24.64 -4.02 0.41
N SER A 41 24.98 -4.78 -0.62
CA SER A 41 24.26 -4.85 -1.91
C SER A 41 23.77 -6.27 -2.22
N GLY A 42 23.83 -7.17 -1.25
CA GLY A 42 23.44 -8.56 -1.41
C GLY A 42 21.93 -8.76 -1.37
N THR A 43 21.51 -9.97 -1.74
CA THR A 43 20.13 -10.42 -1.68
C THR A 43 19.96 -11.50 -0.61
N LEU A 44 18.92 -11.38 0.22
CA LEU A 44 18.45 -12.43 1.10
C LEU A 44 17.00 -12.77 0.73
N ASP A 45 16.76 -14.01 0.36
CA ASP A 45 15.42 -14.55 0.18
C ASP A 45 15.02 -15.28 1.47
N ALA A 46 14.03 -14.75 2.19
CA ALA A 46 13.46 -15.37 3.38
C ALA A 46 12.61 -16.61 3.05
N GLY A 47 12.36 -16.87 1.76
CA GLY A 47 11.75 -18.08 1.27
C GLY A 47 10.41 -18.34 1.93
N GLY A 48 9.60 -17.29 2.11
CA GLY A 48 8.25 -17.26 2.70
C GLY A 48 8.18 -17.27 4.23
N THR A 49 9.26 -17.00 4.94
CA THR A 49 9.28 -16.94 6.42
C THR A 49 8.99 -15.54 6.94
N ASP A 50 8.72 -15.44 8.24
CA ASP A 50 8.60 -14.13 8.89
C ASP A 50 9.99 -13.58 9.23
N ALA A 51 10.15 -12.26 9.16
CA ALA A 51 11.27 -11.57 9.78
C ALA A 51 10.82 -11.03 11.14
N VAL A 52 11.54 -11.43 12.20
CA VAL A 52 11.34 -10.92 13.56
C VAL A 52 12.62 -10.20 13.99
N ILE A 53 12.50 -8.89 14.23
CA ILE A 53 13.63 -7.98 14.39
C ILE A 53 13.56 -7.33 15.76
N SER A 54 14.32 -7.84 16.73
CA SER A 54 14.57 -7.20 18.03
C SER A 54 15.98 -6.58 18.12
N GLY A 55 16.86 -6.92 17.18
CA GLY A 55 18.18 -6.31 16.98
C GLY A 55 18.18 -5.29 15.84
N GLU A 56 19.25 -5.28 15.04
CA GLU A 56 19.40 -4.33 13.94
C GLU A 56 19.48 -5.01 12.57
N VAL A 57 18.75 -4.50 11.59
CA VAL A 57 18.83 -4.93 10.19
C VAL A 57 19.15 -3.73 9.31
N TRP A 58 20.27 -3.79 8.59
CA TRP A 58 20.75 -2.74 7.69
C TRP A 58 20.74 -3.26 6.26
N ILE A 59 19.71 -2.88 5.50
CA ILE A 59 19.54 -3.30 4.10
C ILE A 59 20.57 -2.60 3.21
N GLN A 60 20.89 -1.33 3.49
CA GLN A 60 21.78 -0.50 2.68
C GLN A 60 21.30 -0.40 1.22
N ALA A 61 21.97 -1.04 0.26
CA ALA A 61 21.53 -1.13 -1.14
C ALA A 61 21.11 -2.56 -1.53
N GLY A 62 20.95 -3.44 -0.54
CA GLY A 62 20.58 -4.84 -0.72
C GLY A 62 19.09 -5.05 -0.96
N THR A 63 18.71 -6.33 -1.04
CA THR A 63 17.33 -6.75 -1.30
C THR A 63 16.92 -7.87 -0.35
N LEU A 64 15.93 -7.62 0.49
CA LEU A 64 15.28 -8.61 1.34
C LEU A 64 13.94 -8.99 0.74
N LEU A 65 13.79 -10.22 0.27
CA LEU A 65 12.61 -10.66 -0.47
C LEU A 65 12.02 -11.95 0.09
N GLY A 66 10.83 -12.30 -0.40
CA GLY A 66 10.16 -13.54 -0.02
C GLY A 66 9.71 -13.54 1.44
N LEU A 67 9.53 -12.38 2.07
CA LEU A 67 9.01 -12.32 3.44
C LEU A 67 7.52 -12.65 3.47
N ARG A 68 7.09 -13.41 4.48
CA ARG A 68 5.67 -13.52 4.79
C ARG A 68 5.24 -12.30 5.58
N ASN A 69 5.71 -12.15 6.82
CA ASN A 69 5.47 -10.95 7.64
C ASN A 69 6.78 -10.26 8.02
N VAL A 70 6.70 -8.98 8.38
CA VAL A 70 7.78 -8.22 9.02
C VAL A 70 7.29 -7.72 10.37
N ASP A 71 7.95 -8.15 11.43
CA ASP A 71 7.74 -7.69 12.80
C ASP A 71 9.03 -7.04 13.31
N ILE A 72 8.98 -5.73 13.52
CA ILE A 72 10.04 -4.99 14.19
C ILE A 72 9.59 -4.85 15.64
N GLU A 73 10.19 -5.65 16.52
CA GLU A 73 9.86 -5.65 17.94
C GLU A 73 10.35 -4.37 18.62
N PRO A 74 9.80 -4.01 19.80
CA PRO A 74 10.30 -2.90 20.59
C PRO A 74 11.82 -2.99 20.83
N GLY A 75 12.54 -1.93 20.49
CA GLY A 75 14.01 -1.87 20.57
C GLY A 75 14.74 -2.38 19.32
N GLY A 76 14.03 -3.04 18.39
CA GLY A 76 14.54 -3.40 17.08
C GLY A 76 14.64 -2.19 16.14
N THR A 77 15.55 -2.27 15.18
CA THR A 77 15.71 -1.27 14.12
C THR A 77 15.86 -1.93 12.75
N LEU A 78 15.04 -1.49 11.80
CA LEU A 78 15.16 -1.82 10.38
C LEU A 78 15.50 -0.56 9.60
N ASP A 79 16.75 -0.46 9.14
CA ASP A 79 17.23 0.60 8.26
C ASP A 79 17.24 0.10 6.81
N ASN A 80 16.34 0.67 6.00
CA ASN A 80 16.17 0.29 4.61
C ASN A 80 17.25 0.89 3.70
N GLY A 81 17.99 1.93 4.13
CA GLY A 81 18.96 2.62 3.28
C GLY A 81 18.34 3.05 1.94
N SER A 82 18.90 2.59 0.82
CA SER A 82 18.36 2.68 -0.54
C SER A 82 17.90 1.32 -1.08
N GLY A 83 17.66 0.35 -0.19
CA GLY A 83 17.42 -1.04 -0.51
C GLY A 83 15.97 -1.35 -0.83
N GLN A 84 15.69 -2.64 -1.00
CA GLN A 84 14.37 -3.15 -1.34
C GLN A 84 13.92 -4.21 -0.36
N ILE A 85 12.66 -4.13 0.07
CA ILE A 85 12.00 -5.12 0.93
C ILE A 85 10.72 -5.59 0.25
N ALA A 86 10.56 -6.89 0.04
CA ALA A 86 9.34 -7.47 -0.52
C ALA A 86 8.72 -8.48 0.45
N LEU A 87 7.46 -8.23 0.83
CA LEU A 87 6.69 -9.05 1.77
C LEU A 87 5.28 -9.35 1.26
N ALA A 88 4.67 -10.44 1.73
CA ALA A 88 3.35 -10.88 1.29
C ALA A 88 2.21 -10.61 2.29
N GLY A 89 2.54 -10.36 3.55
CA GLY A 89 1.64 -10.32 4.69
C GLY A 89 1.85 -9.05 5.53
N ASP A 90 1.76 -9.22 6.84
CA ASP A 90 1.64 -8.12 7.78
C ASP A 90 2.95 -7.34 7.95
N TRP A 91 2.81 -6.03 8.16
CA TRP A 91 3.87 -5.10 8.54
C TRP A 91 3.57 -4.57 9.94
N VAL A 92 4.43 -4.89 10.91
CA VAL A 92 4.23 -4.59 12.33
C VAL A 92 5.47 -3.89 12.89
N PRO A 93 5.56 -2.55 12.78
CA PRO A 93 6.74 -1.79 13.14
C PRO A 93 6.63 -1.24 14.57
N ALA A 94 6.64 -2.11 15.58
CA ALA A 94 6.62 -1.66 16.97
C ALA A 94 7.96 -1.02 17.42
N GLY A 95 9.06 -1.36 16.73
CA GLY A 95 10.37 -0.72 16.83
C GLY A 95 10.60 0.36 15.77
N ALA A 96 11.87 0.69 15.51
CA ALA A 96 12.23 1.76 14.58
C ALA A 96 12.32 1.26 13.13
N TYR A 97 11.51 1.84 12.25
CA TYR A 97 11.70 1.72 10.80
C TYR A 97 12.30 3.01 10.23
N LEU A 98 13.46 2.90 9.59
CA LEU A 98 14.15 4.02 8.92
C LEU A 98 14.11 3.77 7.41
N ALA A 99 13.22 4.48 6.70
CA ALA A 99 12.98 4.21 5.29
C ALA A 99 14.13 4.59 4.34
N GLY A 100 14.97 5.56 4.73
CA GLY A 100 16.00 6.13 3.86
C GLY A 100 15.41 6.61 2.52
N THR A 101 15.92 6.07 1.42
CA THR A 101 15.40 6.24 0.05
C THR A 101 14.91 4.91 -0.56
N GLY A 102 14.81 3.86 0.25
CA GLY A 102 14.49 2.51 -0.18
C GLY A 102 13.02 2.30 -0.55
N ARG A 103 12.71 1.07 -0.95
CA ARG A 103 11.37 0.63 -1.36
C ARG A 103 10.86 -0.52 -0.51
N VAL A 104 9.57 -0.48 -0.17
CA VAL A 104 8.83 -1.60 0.44
C VAL A 104 7.71 -2.01 -0.52
N ASP A 105 7.64 -3.29 -0.86
CA ASP A 105 6.68 -3.85 -1.79
C ASP A 105 5.87 -4.96 -1.13
N PHE A 106 4.57 -4.73 -0.99
CA PHE A 106 3.61 -5.75 -0.65
C PHE A 106 3.20 -6.52 -1.92
N VAL A 107 3.57 -7.79 -2.00
CA VAL A 107 3.44 -8.62 -3.21
C VAL A 107 2.65 -9.91 -2.95
N ASP A 108 2.26 -10.61 -4.01
CA ASP A 108 1.83 -12.01 -3.90
C ASP A 108 2.99 -12.90 -3.43
N GLY A 109 2.69 -13.95 -2.66
CA GLY A 109 3.71 -14.81 -2.08
C GLY A 109 3.14 -15.78 -1.04
N ALA A 110 4.01 -16.31 -0.19
CA ALA A 110 3.65 -17.32 0.83
C ALA A 110 2.82 -16.78 2.02
N GLY A 111 2.14 -15.64 1.84
CA GLY A 111 1.35 -14.96 2.85
C GLY A 111 -0.16 -15.02 2.56
N PRO A 112 -0.98 -14.63 3.55
CA PRO A 112 -2.44 -14.58 3.42
C PRO A 112 -2.91 -13.70 2.27
N THR A 113 -4.15 -13.89 1.82
CA THR A 113 -4.82 -13.00 0.84
C THR A 113 -5.23 -11.65 1.44
N SER A 114 -4.88 -11.41 2.70
CA SER A 114 -5.03 -10.13 3.39
C SER A 114 -3.78 -9.79 4.17
N ALA A 115 -3.40 -8.52 4.22
CA ALA A 115 -2.27 -8.03 5.00
C ALA A 115 -2.68 -6.78 5.78
N THR A 116 -2.10 -6.59 6.96
CA THR A 116 -2.31 -5.41 7.80
C THR A 116 -1.02 -4.59 7.84
N VAL A 117 -1.12 -3.30 7.52
CA VAL A 117 -0.03 -2.34 7.69
C VAL A 117 -0.27 -1.58 9.00
N SER A 118 0.44 -1.97 10.05
CA SER A 118 0.18 -1.50 11.41
C SER A 118 0.89 -0.19 11.72
N GLY A 119 0.26 0.62 12.57
CA GLY A 119 0.82 1.89 13.05
C GLY A 119 0.91 2.97 11.98
N ASP A 120 1.52 4.08 12.38
CA ASP A 120 1.88 5.16 11.45
C ASP A 120 3.25 4.88 10.88
N ASN A 121 3.38 4.96 9.55
CA ASN A 121 4.63 4.70 8.86
C ASN A 121 5.01 5.84 7.94
N ALA A 122 6.32 6.05 7.80
CA ALA A 122 6.89 6.90 6.77
C ALA A 122 7.72 6.02 5.83
N PHE A 123 7.22 5.82 4.61
CA PHE A 123 7.90 5.13 3.52
C PHE A 123 8.50 6.15 2.56
N PHE A 124 9.63 5.80 1.95
CA PHE A 124 10.13 6.58 0.83
C PHE A 124 9.42 6.16 -0.46
N ASN A 125 9.61 4.92 -0.91
CA ASN A 125 8.80 4.30 -1.97
C ASN A 125 7.97 3.14 -1.40
N LEU A 126 6.71 3.05 -1.81
CA LEU A 126 5.77 2.04 -1.34
C LEU A 126 5.00 1.44 -2.52
N GLY A 127 5.01 0.10 -2.61
CA GLY A 127 4.27 -0.64 -3.62
C GLY A 127 3.29 -1.64 -3.00
N PHE A 128 2.14 -1.77 -3.64
CA PHE A 128 1.17 -2.82 -3.40
C PHE A 128 0.83 -3.44 -4.75
N THR A 129 1.29 -4.67 -5.00
CA THR A 129 1.05 -5.34 -6.28
C THR A 129 0.50 -6.73 -6.03
N SER A 130 -0.67 -7.03 -6.59
CA SER A 130 -1.26 -8.36 -6.47
C SER A 130 -2.06 -8.70 -7.71
N THR A 131 -1.83 -9.90 -8.21
CA THR A 131 -2.63 -10.53 -9.26
C THR A 131 -3.83 -11.27 -8.69
N THR A 132 -3.89 -11.46 -7.37
CA THR A 132 -4.93 -12.22 -6.67
C THR A 132 -5.97 -11.35 -5.95
N GLY A 133 -5.84 -10.02 -6.01
CA GLY A 133 -6.78 -9.08 -5.39
C GLY A 133 -6.68 -9.04 -3.87
N LYS A 134 -5.46 -8.97 -3.32
CA LYS A 134 -5.22 -8.91 -1.87
C LYS A 134 -6.00 -7.77 -1.18
N ASN A 135 -6.39 -8.03 0.07
CA ASN A 135 -7.01 -7.06 0.97
C ASN A 135 -5.97 -6.44 1.91
N PHE A 136 -5.67 -5.16 1.76
CA PHE A 136 -4.82 -4.40 2.67
C PHE A 136 -5.66 -3.68 3.71
N ARG A 137 -5.33 -3.91 4.98
CA ARG A 137 -6.01 -3.35 6.14
C ARG A 137 -5.13 -2.33 6.84
N PHE A 138 -5.70 -1.19 7.17
CA PHE A 138 -5.02 -0.11 7.88
C PHE A 138 -5.75 0.16 9.20
N PRO A 139 -5.07 0.17 10.35
CA PRO A 139 -5.70 0.50 11.62
C PRO A 139 -6.42 1.84 11.55
N VAL A 140 -7.57 1.94 12.21
CA VAL A 140 -8.30 3.21 12.32
C VAL A 140 -7.38 4.32 12.84
N GLY A 141 -7.46 5.49 12.20
CA GLY A 141 -6.66 6.66 12.55
C GLY A 141 -5.20 6.60 12.12
N SER A 142 -4.72 5.46 11.58
CA SER A 142 -3.35 5.35 11.11
C SER A 142 -3.11 6.16 9.83
N VAL A 143 -1.87 6.61 9.66
CA VAL A 143 -1.40 7.35 8.49
C VAL A 143 -0.17 6.66 7.91
N GLN A 144 -0.27 6.26 6.65
CA GLN A 144 0.88 5.81 5.86
C GLN A 144 1.38 6.98 5.01
N SER A 145 2.53 7.55 5.33
CA SER A 145 3.12 8.68 4.58
C SER A 145 4.13 8.18 3.56
N ILE A 146 4.00 8.62 2.31
CA ILE A 146 4.86 8.25 1.19
C ILE A 146 5.53 9.51 0.65
N VAL A 147 6.86 9.52 0.59
CA VAL A 147 7.64 10.67 0.11
C VAL A 147 7.83 10.66 -1.42
N GLY A 148 8.21 9.52 -1.97
CA GLY A 148 8.63 9.34 -3.35
C GLY A 148 7.53 8.74 -4.22
N GLN A 149 7.63 7.45 -4.52
CA GLN A 149 6.70 6.74 -5.39
C GLN A 149 5.69 5.90 -4.60
N LEU A 150 4.41 6.05 -4.94
CA LEU A 150 3.34 5.14 -4.55
C LEU A 150 2.89 4.31 -5.76
N GLU A 151 2.97 2.99 -5.66
CA GLU A 151 2.48 2.07 -6.69
C GLU A 151 1.39 1.16 -6.11
N ILE A 152 0.24 1.09 -6.78
CA ILE A 152 -0.88 0.22 -6.39
C ILE A 152 -1.41 -0.45 -7.65
N LEU A 153 -1.11 -1.74 -7.83
CA LEU A 153 -1.40 -2.47 -9.05
C LEU A 153 -2.15 -3.77 -8.75
N GLY A 154 -3.46 -3.73 -8.93
CA GLY A 154 -4.31 -4.91 -9.02
C GLY A 154 -4.49 -5.40 -10.46
N THR A 155 -5.47 -6.26 -10.67
CA THR A 155 -5.95 -6.62 -12.02
C THR A 155 -7.44 -6.31 -12.15
N GLN A 156 -7.92 -6.07 -13.36
CA GLN A 156 -9.35 -5.81 -13.59
C GLN A 156 -10.27 -6.92 -13.05
N ALA A 157 -9.83 -8.18 -13.13
CA ALA A 157 -10.59 -9.32 -12.62
C ALA A 157 -10.47 -9.50 -11.09
N SER A 158 -9.45 -8.90 -10.48
CA SER A 158 -9.14 -9.04 -9.05
C SER A 158 -8.48 -7.75 -8.57
N PRO A 159 -9.26 -6.66 -8.39
CA PRO A 159 -8.74 -5.40 -7.89
C PRO A 159 -8.26 -5.55 -6.45
N LEU A 160 -7.19 -4.82 -6.11
CA LEU A 160 -6.73 -4.69 -4.72
C LEU A 160 -7.81 -4.05 -3.86
N GLN A 161 -7.89 -4.40 -2.59
CA GLN A 161 -8.88 -3.82 -1.67
C GLN A 161 -8.18 -3.13 -0.50
N PHE A 162 -8.29 -1.81 -0.40
CA PHE A 162 -7.77 -1.01 0.70
C PHE A 162 -8.89 -0.70 1.67
N ARG A 163 -8.72 -1.09 2.94
CA ARG A 163 -9.78 -0.97 3.94
C ARG A 163 -9.26 -0.51 5.29
N SER A 164 -10.03 0.31 6.01
CA SER A 164 -9.83 0.46 7.44
C SER A 164 -10.11 -0.87 8.17
N THR A 165 -9.46 -1.10 9.32
CA THR A 165 -9.75 -2.26 10.17
C THR A 165 -11.14 -2.21 10.79
N VAL A 166 -11.74 -1.02 10.91
CA VAL A 166 -13.08 -0.80 11.47
C VAL A 166 -13.92 -0.04 10.44
N GLY A 167 -14.99 -0.69 9.95
CA GLY A 167 -15.88 -0.09 8.95
C GLY A 167 -16.51 1.22 9.44
N GLY A 168 -16.62 2.20 8.55
CA GLY A 168 -17.10 3.54 8.84
C GLY A 168 -16.13 4.45 9.60
N GLN A 169 -14.96 3.95 10.01
CA GLN A 169 -13.91 4.75 10.64
C GLN A 169 -12.67 4.78 9.76
N VAL A 170 -12.03 5.94 9.67
CA VAL A 170 -11.08 6.24 8.60
C VAL A 170 -9.63 5.92 8.99
N ALA A 171 -8.89 5.30 8.07
CA ALA A 171 -7.43 5.34 8.02
C ALA A 171 -6.96 6.23 6.85
N SER A 172 -5.68 6.58 6.75
CA SER A 172 -5.21 7.52 5.72
C SER A 172 -3.95 7.06 4.98
N ILE A 173 -3.91 7.33 3.69
CA ILE A 173 -2.70 7.30 2.86
C ILE A 173 -2.32 8.75 2.54
N ASN A 174 -1.07 9.11 2.84
CA ASN A 174 -0.55 10.44 2.65
C ASN A 174 0.57 10.47 1.61
N LEU A 175 0.25 10.76 0.34
CA LEU A 175 1.28 11.01 -0.67
C LEU A 175 1.73 12.46 -0.57
N LEU A 176 2.98 12.67 -0.16
CA LEU A 176 3.53 13.99 0.08
C LEU A 176 3.70 14.80 -1.23
N PRO A 177 3.72 16.14 -1.15
CA PRO A 177 3.97 16.98 -2.31
C PRO A 177 5.27 16.62 -3.04
N GLY A 178 5.18 16.48 -4.36
CA GLY A 178 6.30 16.05 -5.21
C GLY A 178 6.43 14.53 -5.38
N GLY A 179 5.68 13.75 -4.61
CA GLY A 179 5.56 12.31 -4.82
C GLY A 179 4.82 11.98 -6.12
N THR A 180 5.07 10.78 -6.64
CA THR A 180 4.46 10.26 -7.87
C THR A 180 3.61 9.04 -7.58
N GLN A 181 2.64 8.77 -8.44
CA GLN A 181 1.72 7.65 -8.27
C GLN A 181 1.50 6.86 -9.56
N ASN A 182 1.42 5.54 -9.43
CA ASN A 182 0.97 4.62 -10.47
C ASN A 182 -0.08 3.70 -9.85
N ILE A 183 -1.37 4.01 -10.08
CA ILE A 183 -2.47 3.34 -9.40
C ILE A 183 -3.47 2.82 -10.43
N ALA A 184 -3.73 1.53 -10.39
CA ALA A 184 -4.71 0.85 -11.24
C ALA A 184 -5.36 -0.32 -10.50
N HIS A 185 -6.66 -0.53 -10.74
CA HIS A 185 -7.45 -1.65 -10.21
C HIS A 185 -7.42 -1.77 -8.69
N VAL A 186 -7.96 -0.75 -8.01
CA VAL A 186 -8.07 -0.71 -6.55
C VAL A 186 -9.49 -0.30 -6.12
N GLY A 187 -10.01 -1.01 -5.13
CA GLY A 187 -11.20 -0.66 -4.38
C GLY A 187 -10.81 -0.09 -3.01
N VAL A 188 -11.48 0.96 -2.58
CA VAL A 188 -11.21 1.66 -1.31
C VAL A 188 -12.47 1.71 -0.45
N SER A 189 -12.32 1.31 0.82
CA SER A 189 -13.36 1.40 1.86
C SER A 189 -12.80 2.08 3.11
N ASP A 190 -13.32 3.25 3.47
CA ASP A 190 -12.94 3.95 4.71
C ASP A 190 -11.43 4.28 4.81
N VAL A 191 -10.78 4.58 3.68
CA VAL A 191 -9.39 5.04 3.64
C VAL A 191 -9.33 6.34 2.86
N HIS A 192 -8.88 7.41 3.50
CA HIS A 192 -8.75 8.72 2.87
C HIS A 192 -7.37 8.89 2.25
N ALA A 193 -7.31 9.59 1.13
CA ALA A 193 -6.07 10.14 0.61
C ALA A 193 -5.93 11.56 1.15
N ILE A 194 -4.90 11.79 1.95
CA ILE A 194 -4.54 13.11 2.48
C ILE A 194 -3.24 13.56 1.81
N GLY A 195 -3.03 14.85 1.56
CA GLY A 195 -1.92 15.31 0.70
C GLY A 195 -2.32 15.38 -0.78
N GLN A 196 -1.65 14.66 -1.67
CA GLN A 196 -1.99 14.62 -3.10
C GLN A 196 -3.27 13.80 -3.35
N PRO A 197 -4.18 14.24 -4.25
CA PRO A 197 -5.28 13.39 -4.71
C PRO A 197 -4.77 12.10 -5.32
N LEU A 198 -5.38 10.96 -5.00
CA LEU A 198 -4.95 9.65 -5.48
C LEU A 198 -5.87 9.11 -6.58
N ALA A 199 -5.26 8.56 -7.63
CA ALA A 199 -5.92 7.96 -8.79
C ALA A 199 -7.06 8.81 -9.39
N PRO A 200 -6.84 10.10 -9.70
CA PRO A 200 -7.92 11.05 -10.02
C PRO A 200 -8.77 10.66 -11.24
N ASP A 201 -8.20 9.89 -12.17
CA ASP A 201 -8.86 9.45 -13.41
C ASP A 201 -9.35 7.99 -13.35
N GLN A 202 -9.33 7.36 -12.17
CA GLN A 202 -9.77 5.98 -11.95
C GLN A 202 -11.11 5.94 -11.20
N SER A 203 -11.65 4.75 -10.99
CA SER A 203 -12.86 4.51 -10.19
C SER A 203 -12.60 3.54 -9.04
N ASN A 204 -13.43 3.61 -8.00
CA ASN A 204 -13.38 2.71 -6.86
C ASN A 204 -13.86 1.29 -7.24
N GLU A 205 -12.93 0.36 -7.47
CA GLU A 205 -13.22 -1.00 -7.94
C GLU A 205 -13.45 -1.98 -6.77
N GLY A 206 -14.70 -2.12 -6.33
CA GLY A 206 -15.11 -3.12 -5.32
C GLY A 206 -15.03 -2.65 -3.87
N GLY A 207 -14.58 -1.41 -3.63
CA GLY A 207 -14.70 -0.75 -2.34
C GLY A 207 -16.13 -0.26 -2.07
N SER A 208 -16.37 0.11 -0.82
CA SER A 208 -17.68 0.58 -0.33
C SER A 208 -17.75 2.11 -0.18
N GLY A 209 -16.73 2.84 -0.62
CA GLY A 209 -16.65 4.30 -0.53
C GLY A 209 -16.06 4.79 0.79
N ASN A 210 -16.39 6.04 1.17
CA ASN A 210 -15.68 6.78 2.23
C ASN A 210 -14.16 6.87 1.94
N ASP A 211 -13.88 7.22 0.69
CA ASP A 211 -12.61 7.24 -0.02
C ASP A 211 -12.25 8.69 -0.41
N ALA A 212 -12.44 9.62 0.52
CA ALA A 212 -12.21 11.02 0.26
C ALA A 212 -10.73 11.27 -0.11
N GLY A 213 -10.48 12.11 -1.11
CA GLY A 213 -9.17 12.32 -1.74
C GLY A 213 -8.83 11.34 -2.87
N TRP A 214 -9.58 10.25 -3.04
CA TRP A 214 -9.40 9.27 -4.12
C TRP A 214 -10.31 9.54 -5.31
N PHE A 215 -9.92 9.09 -6.51
CA PHE A 215 -10.83 9.00 -7.69
C PHE A 215 -11.49 10.32 -8.08
N GLY A 216 -10.80 11.45 -7.86
CA GLY A 216 -11.33 12.78 -8.13
C GLY A 216 -12.31 13.29 -7.06
N ASN A 217 -12.58 12.51 -6.02
CA ASN A 217 -13.32 12.94 -4.83
C ASN A 217 -12.41 13.87 -4.03
N VAL A 218 -12.48 15.17 -4.24
CA VAL A 218 -11.73 16.12 -3.42
C VAL A 218 -12.20 16.08 -1.97
N LEU A 219 -11.26 16.15 -1.03
CA LEU A 219 -11.58 16.45 0.37
C LEU A 219 -12.33 17.79 0.37
N LEU A 220 -13.54 17.84 0.95
CA LEU A 220 -14.42 19.03 0.96
C LEU A 220 -13.86 20.24 1.75
N GLY A 221 -12.54 20.34 1.91
CA GLY A 221 -11.81 21.47 2.50
C GLY A 221 -10.99 22.29 1.51
N GLU A 222 -10.84 21.88 0.25
CA GLU A 222 -10.05 22.64 -0.73
C GLU A 222 -10.71 22.69 -2.12
N ILE A 223 -12.00 23.02 -2.17
CA ILE A 223 -12.52 23.66 -3.38
C ILE A 223 -12.14 25.13 -3.27
N ARG A 224 -10.93 25.50 -3.74
CA ARG A 224 -10.86 26.82 -4.37
C ARG A 224 -11.64 26.63 -5.66
N ASP A 225 -12.93 26.95 -5.60
CA ASP A 225 -13.67 27.31 -6.79
C ASP A 225 -12.79 28.35 -7.49
N LEU A 226 -12.12 27.96 -8.58
CA LEU A 226 -11.79 28.95 -9.58
C LEU A 226 -13.12 29.62 -9.85
N PRO A 227 -13.28 30.93 -9.59
CA PRO A 227 -14.57 31.58 -9.81
C PRO A 227 -14.91 31.34 -11.27
N SER A 228 -15.79 30.35 -11.52
CA SER A 228 -16.33 30.13 -12.83
C SER A 228 -17.08 31.42 -13.09
N SER A 229 -16.53 32.21 -14.00
CA SER A 229 -17.09 33.49 -14.37
C SER A 229 -18.57 33.22 -14.67
N SER A 230 -19.46 33.72 -13.81
CA SER A 230 -20.89 33.44 -13.93
C SER A 230 -21.34 33.73 -15.36
N PRO A 231 -22.41 33.08 -15.86
CA PRO A 231 -22.92 33.34 -17.21
C PRO A 231 -23.08 34.83 -17.53
N TRP A 232 -23.36 35.65 -16.52
CA TRP A 232 -23.44 37.11 -16.60
C TRP A 232 -22.09 37.79 -16.86
N SER A 233 -21.01 37.34 -16.22
CA SER A 233 -19.68 37.89 -16.48
C SER A 233 -19.15 37.51 -17.87
N LEU A 234 -19.48 36.33 -18.39
CA LEU A 234 -19.24 35.97 -19.79
C LEU A 234 -20.08 36.83 -20.74
N ALA A 235 -21.36 37.05 -20.43
CA ALA A 235 -22.22 37.91 -21.22
C ALA A 235 -21.68 39.36 -21.27
N LEU A 236 -21.23 39.92 -20.14
CA LEU A 236 -20.62 41.24 -20.07
C LEU A 236 -19.29 41.33 -20.83
N LEU A 237 -18.46 40.28 -20.78
CA LEU A 237 -17.23 40.23 -21.56
C LEU A 237 -17.53 40.24 -23.06
N VAL A 238 -18.49 39.43 -23.52
CA VAL A 238 -18.92 39.41 -24.92
C VAL A 238 -19.49 40.76 -25.34
N LEU A 239 -20.28 41.41 -24.48
CA LEU A 239 -20.87 42.72 -24.77
C LEU A 239 -19.81 43.82 -24.84
N SER A 240 -18.80 43.79 -23.97
CA SER A 240 -17.69 44.75 -24.00
C SER A 240 -16.80 44.59 -25.24
N LEU A 241 -16.52 43.35 -25.66
CA LEU A 241 -15.82 43.06 -26.91
C LEU A 241 -16.63 43.51 -28.13
N ALA A 242 -17.95 43.29 -28.12
CA ALA A 242 -18.84 43.75 -29.19
C ALA A 242 -18.88 45.28 -29.28
N MET A 243 -18.91 46.00 -28.14
CA MET A 243 -18.83 47.46 -28.12
C MET A 243 -17.47 47.97 -28.62
N LEU A 244 -16.36 47.32 -28.25
CA LEU A 244 -15.03 47.68 -28.77
C LEU A 244 -14.96 47.51 -30.29
N ALA A 245 -15.50 46.40 -30.81
CA ALA A 245 -15.55 46.14 -32.25
C ALA A 245 -16.42 47.15 -33.00
N LEU A 246 -17.56 47.56 -32.43
CA LEU A 246 -18.40 48.61 -33.01
C LEU A 246 -17.66 49.96 -33.02
N ARG A 247 -16.98 50.30 -31.92
CA ARG A 247 -16.24 51.57 -31.80
C ARG A 247 -15.05 51.63 -32.77
N ALA A 248 -14.37 50.50 -33.00
CA ALA A 248 -13.31 50.40 -33.99
C ALA A 248 -13.82 50.56 -35.43
N ARG A 249 -15.04 50.07 -35.74
CA ARG A 249 -15.67 50.27 -37.07
C ARG A 249 -16.15 51.70 -37.31
N LEU A 250 -16.50 52.41 -36.25
CA LEU A 250 -16.99 53.80 -36.31
C LEU A 250 -15.86 54.83 -36.19
N ALA A 251 -14.61 54.39 -35.98
CA ALA A 251 -13.46 55.28 -35.96
C ALA A 251 -13.18 55.83 -37.38
N PRO A 252 -13.19 57.15 -37.59
CA PRO A 252 -12.90 57.73 -38.90
C PRO A 252 -11.46 57.45 -39.32
N LEU A 253 -11.28 57.05 -40.59
CA LEU A 253 -9.98 56.72 -41.17
C LEU A 253 -8.98 57.88 -40.96
N PRO A 254 -7.72 57.59 -40.57
CA PRO A 254 -6.71 58.62 -40.39
C PRO A 254 -6.53 59.38 -41.72
N ARG A 255 -6.73 60.70 -41.68
CA ARG A 255 -6.42 61.61 -42.81
C ARG A 255 -4.97 61.37 -43.22
N GLN A 256 -4.76 60.83 -44.42
CA GLN A 256 -3.44 60.84 -45.04
C GLN A 256 -3.01 62.31 -45.17
N ARG A 257 -1.96 62.69 -44.43
CA ARG A 257 -1.22 63.92 -44.69
C ARG A 257 -0.34 63.67 -45.91
N SER A 258 -0.78 64.16 -47.06
CA SER A 258 0.10 64.36 -48.22
C SER A 258 0.96 65.60 -48.00
N LEU A 259 2.25 65.47 -48.36
CA LEU A 259 3.31 66.48 -48.41
C LEU A 259 2.88 67.79 -49.07
#